data_AF-B4IXA3-F1
#
_entry.id   AF-B4IXA3-F1
#
_cell.length_a   1.000
_cell.length_b   1.000
_cell.length_c   1.000
_cell.angle_alpha   90.00
_cell.angle_beta   90.00
_cell.angle_gamma   90.00
#
_symmetry.space_group_name_H-M   'P 1'
#
loop_
_entity.id
_entity.type
_entity.pdbx_description
1 polymer ?
#
loop_
_entity_poly.entity_id
_entity_poly.type
_entity_poly.pdbx_seq_one_letter_code
_entity_poly.pdbx_strand_id
1 'polypeptide(L)'
;MARTIGDTTRRRKSAKLVNFWRAARLDGDVARNAAMKQKFRLRGPRRHKQRADKLQRNKVKEAVQRADRGSYVHSGSFLEAIRPVLIIAEVFALMPVCGINSKHAEDLHFRWLSFRTCYALIVIVFFSIASGFLAAFVMRVNFDFDSVETLIFYGSIFAIAVAFFQLAMKWPAVVLEWQVVESQLPMMRTERERSALAIHIRKIIIIAIGCSLVEHLLSMLSSIYYVNACPVLPNRPIDSYLVLNFSMFFHFVDYNSFLGIVGKVVNVLATFAWSFNDIFVMAVSVSLAARFRQLNDNMLREARLPTSVDYWIQCRINFRNLCKLCNVVDDAISVITLLCFSNNLYFICGKILKSLQKKPSASHTAYFWFSLGYLLFRSLILSLYSASVNDESKRPLRIFQLVPRQYWSTELKRFSEEVHMDQVALTGMKFFRLTRGVVIAVAGTIVTYELILLQFNKADKVNDCYEH
;
A
#
# COMPACT_ATOMS: atom_id res chain seq x y z
N MET A 1 -19.46 46.23 -14.19
CA MET A 1 -19.72 45.05 -15.05
C MET A 1 -18.40 44.62 -15.68
N ALA A 2 -17.62 43.75 -15.03
CA ALA A 2 -16.27 43.39 -15.45
C ALA A 2 -16.19 41.91 -15.83
N ARG A 3 -15.81 41.65 -17.09
CA ARG A 3 -15.56 40.32 -17.67
C ARG A 3 -14.24 39.76 -17.16
N THR A 4 -14.25 38.53 -16.65
CA THR A 4 -13.06 37.79 -16.23
C THR A 4 -12.35 37.16 -17.43
N ILE A 5 -11.08 37.52 -17.58
CA ILE A 5 -10.14 36.97 -18.55
C ILE A 5 -9.71 35.58 -18.08
N GLY A 6 -10.01 34.55 -18.89
CA GLY A 6 -9.62 33.17 -18.66
C GLY A 6 -8.12 32.94 -18.87
N ASP A 7 -7.52 32.28 -17.89
CA ASP A 7 -6.09 31.93 -17.77
C ASP A 7 -5.59 31.03 -18.92
N THR A 8 -4.94 31.66 -19.91
CA THR A 8 -4.35 31.04 -21.10
C THR A 8 -3.15 30.13 -20.79
N THR A 9 -2.55 30.29 -19.61
CA THR A 9 -1.39 29.51 -19.14
C THR A 9 -1.79 28.08 -18.74
N ARG A 10 -2.99 27.89 -18.20
CA ARG A 10 -3.51 26.56 -17.82
C ARG A 10 -3.82 25.69 -19.04
N ARG A 11 -4.39 26.26 -20.10
CA ARG A 11 -4.63 25.56 -21.38
C ARG A 11 -3.34 25.12 -22.08
N ARG A 12 -2.28 25.95 -22.04
CA ARG A 12 -0.97 25.60 -22.62
C ARG A 12 -0.29 24.42 -21.91
N LYS A 13 -0.39 24.32 -20.57
CA LYS A 13 0.17 23.18 -19.81
C LYS A 13 -0.56 21.87 -20.11
N SER A 14 -1.90 21.89 -20.18
CA SER A 14 -2.69 20.70 -20.53
C SER A 14 -2.44 20.23 -21.97
N ALA A 15 -2.29 21.15 -22.93
CA ALA A 15 -1.98 20.80 -24.31
C ALA A 15 -0.58 20.18 -24.48
N LYS A 16 0.44 20.69 -23.76
CA LYS A 16 1.78 20.09 -23.74
C LYS A 16 1.77 18.68 -23.14
N LEU A 17 1.01 18.46 -22.07
CA LEU A 17 0.88 17.14 -21.45
C LEU A 17 0.23 16.13 -22.41
N VAL A 18 -0.86 16.52 -23.08
CA VAL A 18 -1.57 15.66 -24.05
C VAL A 18 -0.69 15.33 -25.27
N ASN A 19 0.12 16.29 -25.74
CA ASN A 19 1.03 16.07 -26.86
C ASN A 19 2.21 15.16 -26.47
N PHE A 20 2.72 15.28 -25.24
CA PHE A 20 3.74 14.36 -24.71
C PHE A 20 3.24 12.91 -24.67
N TRP A 21 2.02 12.67 -24.18
CA TRP A 21 1.40 11.34 -24.14
C TRP A 21 1.01 10.79 -25.52
N ARG A 22 0.88 11.66 -26.54
CA ARG A 22 0.63 11.25 -27.94
C ARG A 22 1.93 10.85 -28.65
N ALA A 23 3.02 11.57 -28.44
CA ALA A 23 4.34 11.25 -28.99
C ALA A 23 4.86 9.89 -28.49
N ALA A 24 4.75 9.61 -27.18
CA ALA A 24 5.14 8.32 -26.60
C ALA A 24 4.33 7.12 -27.14
N ARG A 25 3.12 7.37 -27.68
CA ARG A 25 2.26 6.33 -28.27
C ARG A 25 2.70 5.97 -29.69
N LEU A 26 3.16 6.96 -30.46
CA LEU A 26 3.62 6.80 -31.84
C LEU A 26 4.95 6.03 -31.92
N ASP A 27 5.90 6.31 -31.02
CA ASP A 27 7.17 5.57 -30.95
C ASP A 27 6.96 4.08 -30.60
N GLY A 28 5.93 3.77 -29.81
CA GLY A 28 5.54 2.40 -29.47
C GLY A 28 5.02 1.60 -30.68
N ASP A 29 4.30 2.24 -31.60
CA ASP A 29 3.74 1.57 -32.78
C ASP A 29 4.78 1.38 -33.90
N VAL A 30 5.75 2.30 -34.03
CA VAL A 30 6.89 2.16 -34.97
C VAL A 30 7.79 1.00 -34.55
N ALA A 31 8.08 0.86 -33.25
CA ALA A 31 8.83 -0.28 -32.71
C ALA A 31 8.10 -1.63 -32.93
N ARG A 32 6.76 -1.62 -32.88
CA ARG A 32 5.91 -2.80 -33.10
C ARG A 32 5.95 -3.30 -34.54
N ASN A 33 5.96 -2.39 -35.51
CA ASN A 33 6.02 -2.72 -36.94
C ASN A 33 7.41 -3.21 -37.38
N ALA A 34 8.49 -2.68 -36.79
CA ALA A 34 9.85 -3.17 -37.01
C ALA A 34 10.04 -4.62 -36.50
N ALA A 35 9.49 -4.93 -35.32
CA ALA A 35 9.58 -6.28 -34.74
C ALA A 35 8.75 -7.34 -35.49
N MET A 36 7.70 -6.94 -36.22
CA MET A 36 6.85 -7.85 -36.98
C MET A 36 7.49 -8.28 -38.32
N LYS A 37 8.25 -7.38 -38.98
CA LYS A 37 9.00 -7.70 -40.22
C LYS A 37 10.18 -8.65 -40.00
N GLN A 38 10.78 -8.67 -38.81
CA GLN A 38 11.93 -9.53 -38.51
C GLN A 38 11.55 -10.99 -38.18
N LYS A 39 10.28 -11.27 -37.84
CA LYS A 39 9.81 -12.61 -37.43
C LYS A 39 9.48 -13.57 -38.59
N PHE A 40 9.46 -13.11 -39.85
CA PHE A 40 9.03 -13.95 -40.99
C PHE A 40 10.16 -14.66 -41.75
N ARG A 41 11.45 -14.49 -41.39
CA ARG A 41 12.57 -15.04 -42.18
C ARG A 41 13.31 -16.27 -41.62
N LEU A 42 12.88 -16.87 -40.52
CA LEU A 42 13.60 -18.01 -39.94
C LEU A 42 12.65 -19.12 -39.44
N ARG A 43 12.22 -20.01 -40.34
CA ARG A 43 11.64 -21.32 -39.98
C ARG A 43 12.25 -22.42 -40.85
N GLY A 44 13.18 -23.16 -40.25
CA GLY A 44 13.65 -24.47 -40.74
C GLY A 44 13.50 -25.51 -39.62
N PRO A 45 12.90 -26.69 -39.86
CA PRO A 45 12.55 -27.64 -38.81
C PRO A 45 13.65 -28.68 -38.63
N ARG A 46 14.49 -28.54 -37.60
CA ARG A 46 15.28 -29.66 -37.01
C ARG A 46 16.14 -29.30 -35.77
N ARG A 47 16.25 -28.02 -35.39
CA ARG A 47 17.03 -27.57 -34.20
C ARG A 47 16.23 -27.29 -32.92
N HIS A 48 14.93 -27.62 -32.88
CA HIS A 48 14.02 -27.12 -31.83
C HIS A 48 14.10 -27.89 -30.50
N LYS A 49 14.50 -29.17 -30.50
CA LYS A 49 14.51 -30.02 -29.28
C LYS A 49 15.71 -29.72 -28.37
N GLN A 50 16.93 -29.64 -28.91
CA GLN A 50 18.14 -29.30 -28.13
C GLN A 50 18.15 -27.85 -27.59
N ARG A 51 17.49 -26.91 -28.27
CA ARG A 51 17.37 -25.52 -27.80
C ARG A 51 16.35 -25.37 -26.67
N ALA A 52 15.27 -26.14 -26.69
CA ALA A 52 14.27 -26.14 -25.63
C ALA A 52 14.86 -26.67 -24.31
N ASP A 53 15.59 -27.79 -24.36
CA ASP A 53 16.23 -28.38 -23.17
C ASP A 53 17.32 -27.47 -22.58
N LYS A 54 18.13 -26.79 -23.42
CA LYS A 54 19.10 -25.78 -22.95
C LYS A 54 18.42 -24.55 -22.34
N LEU A 55 17.29 -24.09 -22.90
CA LEU A 55 16.54 -22.95 -22.38
C LEU A 55 15.85 -23.30 -21.05
N GLN A 56 15.34 -24.52 -20.91
CA GLN A 56 14.75 -25.04 -19.67
C GLN A 56 15.82 -25.21 -18.58
N ARG A 57 16.99 -25.75 -18.93
CA ARG A 57 18.12 -25.92 -17.99
C ARG A 57 18.72 -24.58 -17.54
N ASN A 58 18.70 -23.55 -18.40
CA ASN A 58 19.10 -22.19 -18.03
C ASN A 58 18.05 -21.49 -17.16
N LYS A 59 16.75 -21.65 -17.45
CA LYS A 59 15.68 -21.13 -16.59
C LYS A 59 15.65 -21.78 -15.20
N VAL A 60 15.96 -23.08 -15.11
CA VAL A 60 16.09 -23.79 -13.83
C VAL A 60 17.36 -23.35 -13.08
N LYS A 61 18.46 -23.05 -13.78
CA LYS A 61 19.67 -22.45 -13.16
C LYS A 61 19.47 -21.01 -12.69
N GLU A 62 18.63 -20.22 -13.36
CA GLU A 62 18.23 -18.87 -12.89
C GLU A 62 17.26 -18.93 -11.71
N ALA A 63 16.36 -19.93 -11.67
CA ALA A 63 15.45 -20.15 -10.54
C ALA A 63 16.17 -20.68 -9.28
N VAL A 64 17.35 -21.31 -9.45
CA VAL A 64 18.21 -21.83 -8.37
C VAL A 64 19.55 -21.08 -8.35
N GLN A 65 19.51 -19.75 -8.45
CA GLN A 65 20.69 -18.94 -8.15
C GLN A 65 21.01 -19.10 -6.65
N ARG A 66 22.06 -19.87 -6.33
CA ARG A 66 22.70 -19.81 -5.01
C ARG A 66 23.07 -18.35 -4.74
N ALA A 67 22.72 -17.85 -3.55
CA ALA A 67 23.07 -16.50 -3.14
C ALA A 67 24.59 -16.31 -3.26
N ASP A 68 25.01 -15.48 -4.22
CA ASP A 68 26.40 -15.09 -4.39
C ASP A 68 26.76 -14.02 -3.34
N ARG A 69 28.06 -13.79 -3.10
CA ARG A 69 28.54 -12.74 -2.19
C ARG A 69 27.97 -11.36 -2.55
N GLY A 70 27.71 -11.12 -3.84
CA GLY A 70 27.04 -9.91 -4.34
C GLY A 70 25.55 -9.80 -4.02
N SER A 71 24.86 -10.88 -3.62
CA SER A 71 23.46 -10.86 -3.17
C SER A 71 23.30 -10.33 -1.74
N TYR A 72 24.39 -10.23 -0.99
CA TYR A 72 24.43 -9.68 0.37
C TYR A 72 24.91 -8.21 0.42
N VAL A 73 25.32 -7.65 -0.73
CA VAL A 73 25.72 -6.25 -0.82
C VAL A 73 24.48 -5.42 -1.13
N HIS A 74 24.04 -4.66 -0.14
CA HIS A 74 22.88 -3.80 -0.26
C HIS A 74 23.28 -2.49 -0.94
N SER A 75 22.60 -2.12 -2.03
CA SER A 75 22.77 -0.82 -2.68
C SER A 75 22.26 0.33 -1.82
N GLY A 76 21.35 0.01 -0.90
CA GLY A 76 20.61 0.99 -0.11
C GLY A 76 19.61 1.79 -0.95
N SER A 77 19.28 1.33 -2.16
CA SER A 77 18.27 1.95 -3.02
C SER A 77 16.85 1.63 -2.55
N PHE A 78 15.92 2.53 -2.86
CA PHE A 78 14.50 2.30 -2.62
C PHE A 78 13.97 1.11 -3.42
N LEU A 79 14.39 0.96 -4.68
CA LEU A 79 13.94 -0.13 -5.55
C LEU A 79 14.26 -1.50 -4.95
N GLU A 80 15.46 -1.67 -4.38
CA GLU A 80 15.84 -2.89 -3.69
C GLU A 80 14.97 -3.15 -2.45
N ALA A 81 14.69 -2.10 -1.66
CA ALA A 81 13.91 -2.21 -0.44
C ALA A 81 12.42 -2.50 -0.68
N ILE A 82 11.82 -1.94 -1.74
CA ILE A 82 10.39 -2.10 -2.06
C ILE A 82 10.09 -3.37 -2.86
N ARG A 83 11.10 -3.98 -3.50
CA ARG A 83 10.98 -5.21 -4.29
C ARG A 83 10.13 -6.33 -3.65
N PRO A 84 10.33 -6.73 -2.37
CA PRO A 84 9.49 -7.76 -1.77
C PRO A 84 8.01 -7.36 -1.68
N VAL A 85 7.71 -6.07 -1.46
CA VAL A 85 6.32 -5.55 -1.45
C VAL A 85 5.70 -5.72 -2.83
N LEU A 86 6.43 -5.39 -3.89
CA LEU A 86 5.92 -5.49 -5.26
C LEU A 86 5.69 -6.96 -5.66
N ILE A 87 6.58 -7.88 -5.30
CA ILE A 87 6.40 -9.32 -5.56
C ILE A 87 5.11 -9.83 -4.92
N ILE A 88 4.86 -9.44 -3.67
CA ILE A 88 3.64 -9.79 -2.95
C ILE A 88 2.42 -9.20 -3.67
N ALA A 89 2.47 -7.95 -4.12
CA ALA A 89 1.39 -7.31 -4.86
C ALA A 89 1.00 -8.08 -6.13
N GLU A 90 1.95 -8.74 -6.80
CA GLU A 90 1.69 -9.57 -7.98
C GLU A 90 0.99 -10.88 -7.65
N VAL A 91 1.41 -11.54 -6.57
CA VAL A 91 0.81 -12.80 -6.11
C VAL A 91 -0.69 -12.62 -5.85
N PHE A 92 -1.05 -11.47 -5.27
CA PHE A 92 -2.42 -11.13 -4.91
C PHE A 92 -3.16 -10.28 -5.95
N ALA A 93 -2.61 -10.16 -7.17
CA ALA A 93 -3.26 -9.52 -8.32
C ALA A 93 -3.59 -8.02 -8.14
N LEU A 94 -2.90 -7.29 -7.26
CA LEU A 94 -3.20 -5.88 -6.98
C LEU A 94 -2.44 -4.93 -7.90
N MET A 95 -1.17 -5.21 -8.16
CA MET A 95 -0.28 -4.27 -8.86
C MET A 95 0.54 -4.98 -9.95
N PRO A 96 0.03 -5.05 -11.20
CA PRO A 96 0.68 -5.79 -12.27
C PRO A 96 1.81 -4.98 -12.93
N VAL A 97 3.02 -5.03 -12.38
CA VAL A 97 4.20 -4.30 -12.88
C VAL A 97 5.27 -5.27 -13.37
N CYS A 98 5.81 -5.05 -14.57
CA CYS A 98 6.90 -5.87 -15.11
C CYS A 98 8.27 -5.31 -14.72
N GLY A 99 9.29 -6.16 -14.62
CA GLY A 99 10.67 -5.72 -14.37
C GLY A 99 11.11 -5.63 -12.90
N ILE A 100 10.31 -6.13 -11.95
CA ILE A 100 10.55 -6.02 -10.49
C ILE A 100 11.91 -6.57 -10.03
N ASN A 101 12.48 -7.54 -10.77
CA ASN A 101 13.77 -8.14 -10.43
C ASN A 101 14.98 -7.36 -10.96
N SER A 102 14.78 -6.28 -11.72
CA SER A 102 15.89 -5.48 -12.19
C SER A 102 16.49 -4.62 -11.08
N LYS A 103 17.75 -4.23 -11.27
CA LYS A 103 18.48 -3.29 -10.40
C LYS A 103 18.22 -1.83 -10.77
N HIS A 104 17.70 -1.57 -11.97
CA HIS A 104 17.46 -0.22 -12.49
C HIS A 104 15.97 0.07 -12.60
N ALA A 105 15.57 1.29 -12.24
CA ALA A 105 14.19 1.76 -12.34
C ALA A 105 13.67 1.80 -13.78
N GLU A 106 14.56 1.99 -14.76
CA GLU A 106 14.23 2.08 -16.19
C GLU A 106 13.63 0.79 -16.75
N ASP A 107 13.97 -0.35 -16.17
CA ASP A 107 13.44 -1.66 -16.59
C ASP A 107 12.02 -1.92 -16.07
N LEU A 108 11.57 -1.12 -15.10
CA LEU A 108 10.23 -1.22 -14.53
C LEU A 108 9.23 -0.64 -15.51
N HIS A 109 8.25 -1.42 -15.94
CA HIS A 109 7.25 -0.96 -16.92
C HIS A 109 5.90 -1.65 -16.76
N PHE A 110 4.85 -1.01 -17.25
CA PHE A 110 3.50 -1.55 -17.30
C PHE A 110 3.15 -2.01 -18.71
N ARG A 111 2.52 -3.17 -18.86
CA ARG A 111 2.08 -3.70 -20.16
C ARG A 111 0.68 -4.29 -20.09
N TRP A 112 -0.25 -3.74 -20.88
CA TRP A 112 -1.64 -4.19 -20.98
C TRP A 112 -1.78 -5.67 -21.38
N LEU A 113 -1.08 -6.09 -22.45
CA LEU A 113 -1.03 -7.50 -22.86
C LEU A 113 0.01 -8.26 -22.02
N SER A 114 -0.34 -8.56 -20.77
CA SER A 114 0.43 -9.46 -19.91
C SER A 114 -0.51 -10.36 -19.10
N PHE A 115 -0.04 -11.58 -18.77
CA PHE A 115 -0.78 -12.50 -17.91
C PHE A 115 -1.10 -11.86 -16.54
N ARG A 116 -0.17 -11.05 -16.01
CA ARG A 116 -0.29 -10.35 -14.73
C ARG A 116 -1.44 -9.34 -14.75
N THR A 117 -1.53 -8.56 -15.83
CA THR A 117 -2.61 -7.57 -16.02
C THR A 117 -3.95 -8.26 -16.19
N CYS A 118 -4.00 -9.37 -16.94
CA CYS A 118 -5.22 -10.18 -17.07
C CYS A 118 -5.68 -10.71 -15.71
N TYR A 119 -4.77 -11.27 -14.92
CA TYR A 119 -5.05 -11.77 -13.57
C TYR A 119 -5.60 -10.68 -12.65
N ALA A 120 -4.97 -9.50 -12.63
CA ALA A 120 -5.46 -8.35 -11.86
C ALA A 120 -6.87 -7.89 -12.30
N LEU A 121 -7.13 -7.82 -13.61
CA LEU A 121 -8.45 -7.44 -14.13
C LEU A 121 -9.53 -8.45 -13.75
N ILE A 122 -9.24 -9.75 -13.80
CA ILE A 122 -10.18 -10.81 -13.37
C ILE A 122 -10.53 -10.63 -11.89
N VAL A 123 -9.54 -10.39 -11.03
CA VAL A 123 -9.77 -10.18 -9.59
C VAL A 123 -10.59 -8.91 -9.33
N ILE A 124 -10.32 -7.82 -10.04
CA ILE A 124 -11.12 -6.58 -9.96
C ILE A 124 -12.58 -6.84 -10.34
N VAL A 125 -12.83 -7.64 -11.39
CA VAL A 125 -14.19 -8.03 -11.78
C VAL A 125 -14.88 -8.82 -10.68
N PHE A 126 -14.20 -9.79 -10.06
CA PHE A 126 -14.77 -10.53 -8.92
C PHE A 126 -15.08 -9.63 -7.73
N PHE A 127 -14.21 -8.69 -7.37
CA PHE A 127 -14.50 -7.71 -6.32
C PHE A 127 -15.67 -6.79 -6.67
N SER A 128 -15.77 -6.35 -7.93
CA SER A 128 -16.90 -5.56 -8.41
C SER A 128 -18.22 -6.33 -8.31
N ILE A 129 -18.22 -7.61 -8.71
CA ILE A 129 -19.40 -8.48 -8.63
C ILE A 129 -19.81 -8.65 -7.17
N ALA A 130 -18.87 -9.03 -6.29
CA ALA A 130 -19.13 -9.21 -4.87
C ALA A 130 -19.72 -7.93 -4.24
N SER A 131 -19.07 -6.78 -4.46
CA SER A 131 -19.56 -5.49 -3.97
C SER A 131 -20.96 -5.14 -4.50
N GLY A 132 -21.26 -5.46 -5.77
CA GLY A 132 -22.58 -5.24 -6.36
C GLY A 132 -23.68 -6.10 -5.75
N PHE A 133 -23.40 -7.39 -5.51
CA PHE A 133 -24.34 -8.29 -4.82
C PHE A 133 -24.64 -7.83 -3.39
N LEU A 134 -23.61 -7.41 -2.66
CA LEU A 134 -23.74 -6.88 -1.30
C LEU A 134 -24.53 -5.57 -1.26
N ALA A 135 -24.29 -4.67 -2.22
CA ALA A 135 -25.08 -3.44 -2.34
C ALA A 135 -26.56 -3.76 -2.62
N ALA A 136 -26.84 -4.74 -3.48
CA ALA A 136 -28.20 -5.19 -3.74
C ALA A 136 -28.86 -5.83 -2.51
N PHE A 137 -28.11 -6.60 -1.72
CA PHE A 137 -28.60 -7.20 -0.47
C PHE A 137 -29.02 -6.12 0.54
N VAL A 138 -28.14 -5.15 0.82
CA VAL A 138 -28.39 -4.07 1.78
C VAL A 138 -29.59 -3.21 1.34
N MET A 139 -29.71 -2.95 0.04
CA MET A 139 -30.78 -2.09 -0.48
C MET A 139 -32.15 -2.78 -0.59
N ARG A 140 -32.19 -4.12 -0.71
CA ARG A 140 -33.44 -4.86 -1.01
C ARG A 140 -33.90 -5.81 0.09
N VAL A 141 -33.00 -6.27 0.95
CA VAL A 141 -33.27 -7.38 1.88
C VAL A 141 -33.23 -6.89 3.32
N ASN A 142 -32.05 -6.48 3.79
CA ASN A 142 -31.87 -6.10 5.18
C ASN A 142 -30.84 -4.98 5.32
N PHE A 143 -31.21 -3.95 6.09
CA PHE A 143 -30.33 -2.85 6.45
C PHE A 143 -29.97 -2.99 7.93
N ASP A 144 -28.97 -3.81 8.22
CA ASP A 144 -28.41 -3.99 9.56
C ASP A 144 -26.91 -3.64 9.58
N PHE A 145 -26.34 -3.58 10.78
CA PHE A 145 -24.93 -3.21 10.96
C PHE A 145 -23.99 -4.20 10.27
N ASP A 146 -24.27 -5.50 10.35
CA ASP A 146 -23.42 -6.56 9.78
C ASP A 146 -23.42 -6.55 8.25
N SER A 147 -24.57 -6.29 7.62
CA SER A 147 -24.69 -6.15 6.16
C SER A 147 -23.97 -4.89 5.68
N VAL A 148 -24.09 -3.77 6.41
CA VAL A 148 -23.37 -2.53 6.09
C VAL A 148 -21.85 -2.70 6.26
N GLU A 149 -21.40 -3.38 7.30
CA GLU A 149 -19.98 -3.69 7.51
C GLU A 149 -19.41 -4.51 6.34
N THR A 150 -20.16 -5.53 5.91
CA THR A 150 -19.75 -6.40 4.79
C THR A 150 -19.76 -5.64 3.46
N LEU A 151 -20.73 -4.74 3.25
CA LEU A 151 -20.76 -3.84 2.08
C LEU A 151 -19.55 -2.91 2.05
N ILE A 152 -19.23 -2.25 3.16
CA ILE A 152 -18.09 -1.34 3.25
C ILE A 152 -16.77 -2.11 3.05
N PHE A 153 -16.68 -3.34 3.58
CA PHE A 153 -15.54 -4.21 3.33
C PHE A 153 -15.32 -4.44 1.83
N TYR A 154 -16.25 -5.09 1.13
CA TYR A 154 -16.06 -5.42 -0.29
C TYR A 154 -16.02 -4.19 -1.21
N GLY A 155 -16.81 -3.16 -0.91
CA GLY A 155 -16.79 -1.91 -1.67
C GLY A 155 -15.44 -1.20 -1.57
N SER A 156 -14.84 -1.18 -0.38
CA SER A 156 -13.52 -0.59 -0.20
C SER A 156 -12.40 -1.42 -0.81
N ILE A 157 -12.47 -2.75 -0.77
CA ILE A 157 -11.53 -3.64 -1.45
C ILE A 157 -11.57 -3.44 -2.97
N PHE A 158 -12.76 -3.31 -3.54
CA PHE A 158 -12.90 -2.96 -4.96
C PHE A 158 -12.21 -1.62 -5.27
N ALA A 159 -12.46 -0.58 -4.47
CA ALA A 159 -11.82 0.72 -4.64
C ALA A 159 -10.29 0.65 -4.50
N ILE A 160 -9.78 -0.12 -3.53
CA ILE A 160 -8.34 -0.38 -3.33
C ILE A 160 -7.75 -1.06 -4.56
N ALA A 161 -8.37 -2.12 -5.08
CA ALA A 161 -7.86 -2.84 -6.25
C ALA A 161 -7.80 -1.95 -7.49
N VAL A 162 -8.83 -1.11 -7.72
CA VAL A 162 -8.83 -0.12 -8.80
C VAL A 162 -7.71 0.92 -8.61
N ALA A 163 -7.52 1.43 -7.38
CA ALA A 163 -6.49 2.40 -7.07
C ALA A 163 -5.07 1.83 -7.29
N PHE A 164 -4.80 0.59 -6.86
CA PHE A 164 -3.52 -0.08 -7.12
C PHE A 164 -3.27 -0.39 -8.59
N PHE A 165 -4.32 -0.75 -9.34
CA PHE A 165 -4.21 -0.92 -10.79
C PHE A 165 -3.85 0.40 -11.48
N GLN A 166 -4.46 1.52 -11.06
CA GLN A 166 -4.09 2.85 -11.55
C GLN A 166 -2.67 3.25 -11.16
N LEU A 167 -2.26 2.92 -9.94
CA LEU A 167 -0.90 3.14 -9.48
C LEU A 167 0.09 2.35 -10.33
N ALA A 168 -0.19 1.08 -10.68
CA ALA A 168 0.70 0.25 -11.49
C ALA A 168 1.09 0.89 -12.83
N MET A 169 0.17 1.67 -13.44
CA MET A 169 0.45 2.40 -14.68
C MET A 169 1.37 3.61 -14.48
N LYS A 170 1.30 4.27 -13.32
CA LYS A 170 2.09 5.48 -13.00
C LYS A 170 3.40 5.16 -12.26
N TRP A 171 3.46 4.00 -11.62
CA TRP A 171 4.53 3.60 -10.73
C TRP A 171 5.92 3.62 -11.37
N PRO A 172 6.13 3.15 -12.61
CA PRO A 172 7.42 3.28 -13.29
C PRO A 172 8.00 4.70 -13.28
N ALA A 173 7.15 5.70 -13.57
CA ALA A 173 7.58 7.09 -13.58
C ALA A 173 7.93 7.59 -12.17
N VAL A 174 7.15 7.21 -11.15
CA VAL A 174 7.42 7.56 -9.74
C VAL A 174 8.76 6.99 -9.27
N VAL A 175 9.02 5.72 -9.58
CA VAL A 175 10.27 5.05 -9.19
C VAL A 175 11.47 5.65 -9.93
N LEU A 176 11.30 6.05 -11.19
CA LEU A 176 12.36 6.74 -11.94
C LEU A 176 12.73 8.08 -11.30
N GLU A 177 11.74 8.94 -11.01
CA GLU A 177 11.96 10.20 -10.29
C GLU A 177 12.61 9.97 -8.92
N TRP A 178 12.19 8.90 -8.23
CA TRP A 178 12.80 8.51 -6.96
C TRP A 178 14.28 8.18 -7.13
N GLN A 179 14.65 7.36 -8.11
CA GLN A 179 16.04 6.98 -8.36
C GLN A 179 16.90 8.21 -8.71
N VAL A 180 16.37 9.15 -9.49
CA VAL A 180 17.06 10.40 -9.83
C VAL A 180 17.36 11.21 -8.57
N VAL A 181 16.38 11.43 -7.70
CA VAL A 181 16.58 12.18 -6.45
C VAL A 181 17.52 11.44 -5.49
N GLU A 182 17.39 10.11 -5.39
CA GLU A 182 18.24 9.27 -4.55
C GLU A 182 19.72 9.33 -4.95
N SER A 183 20.01 9.42 -6.26
CA SER A 183 21.37 9.54 -6.79
C SER A 183 22.09 10.86 -6.42
N GLN A 184 21.32 11.90 -6.07
CA GLN A 184 21.84 13.22 -5.69
C GLN A 184 22.06 13.37 -4.18
N LEU A 185 21.58 12.41 -3.38
CA LEU A 185 21.71 12.46 -1.93
C LEU A 185 23.15 12.16 -1.48
N PRO A 186 23.56 12.64 -0.29
CA PRO A 186 24.86 12.32 0.29
C PRO A 186 25.08 10.81 0.37
N MET A 187 26.27 10.34 0.02
CA MET A 187 26.57 8.91 0.01
C MET A 187 26.45 8.27 1.40
N MET A 188 25.80 7.11 1.45
CA MET A 188 25.79 6.26 2.64
C MET A 188 27.19 5.64 2.83
N ARG A 189 27.79 5.86 4.00
CA ARG A 189 29.19 5.49 4.28
C ARG A 189 29.34 4.06 4.74
N THR A 190 28.32 3.52 5.42
CA THR A 190 28.38 2.18 6.01
C THR A 190 27.43 1.21 5.35
N GLU A 191 27.82 -0.06 5.27
CA GLU A 191 26.94 -1.16 4.82
C GLU A 191 25.71 -1.32 5.72
N ARG A 192 25.83 -0.94 7.00
CA ARG A 192 24.70 -0.92 7.94
C ARG A 192 23.65 0.13 7.53
N GLU A 193 24.06 1.32 7.13
CA GLU A 193 23.14 2.36 6.63
C GLU A 193 22.44 1.91 5.34
N ARG A 194 23.17 1.27 4.42
CA ARG A 194 22.63 0.77 3.15
C ARG A 194 21.61 -0.36 3.36
N SER A 195 21.88 -1.28 4.27
CA SER A 195 21.00 -2.42 4.55
C SER A 195 19.81 -2.09 5.46
N ALA A 196 19.90 -1.02 6.26
CA ALA A 196 18.91 -0.68 7.27
C ALA A 196 17.48 -0.55 6.71
N LEU A 197 17.31 0.17 5.60
CA LEU A 197 15.98 0.39 5.00
C LEU A 197 15.36 -0.91 4.50
N ALA A 198 16.13 -1.71 3.75
CA ALA A 198 15.66 -2.98 3.21
C ALA A 198 15.31 -3.97 4.32
N ILE A 199 16.14 -4.06 5.37
CA ILE A 199 15.87 -4.89 6.54
C ILE A 199 14.62 -4.41 7.28
N HIS A 200 14.45 -3.10 7.45
CA HIS A 200 13.29 -2.52 8.13
C HIS A 200 12.00 -2.84 7.37
N ILE A 201 11.94 -2.58 6.07
CA ILE A 201 10.76 -2.93 5.24
C ILE A 201 10.49 -4.44 5.29
N ARG A 202 11.53 -5.28 5.18
CA ARG A 202 11.37 -6.74 5.27
C ARG A 202 10.78 -7.18 6.60
N LYS A 203 11.20 -6.57 7.72
CA LYS A 203 10.61 -6.83 9.05
C LYS A 203 9.13 -6.44 9.10
N ILE A 204 8.78 -5.26 8.57
CA ILE A 204 7.38 -4.80 8.50
C ILE A 204 6.53 -5.84 7.76
N ILE A 205 6.99 -6.27 6.58
CA ILE A 205 6.27 -7.26 5.76
C ILE A 205 6.09 -8.58 6.51
N ILE A 206 7.17 -9.17 7.04
CA ILE A 206 7.13 -10.48 7.71
C ILE A 206 6.18 -10.44 8.91
N ILE A 207 6.28 -9.41 9.74
CA ILE A 207 5.43 -9.27 10.93
C ILE A 207 3.98 -9.03 10.52
N ALA A 208 3.72 -8.07 9.62
CA ALA A 208 2.35 -7.71 9.26
C ALA A 208 1.61 -8.84 8.55
N ILE A 209 2.26 -9.55 7.62
CA ILE A 209 1.67 -10.70 6.92
C ILE A 209 1.53 -11.89 7.87
N GLY A 210 2.53 -12.14 8.72
CA GLY A 210 2.46 -13.20 9.73
C GLY A 210 1.26 -13.00 10.67
N CYS A 211 1.09 -11.80 11.22
CA CYS A 211 -0.06 -11.48 12.06
C CYS A 211 -1.39 -11.53 11.30
N SER A 212 -1.43 -11.09 10.04
CA SER A 212 -2.64 -11.19 9.20
C SER A 212 -3.02 -12.65 8.93
N LEU A 213 -2.04 -13.54 8.75
CA LEU A 213 -2.28 -14.97 8.58
C LEU A 213 -2.83 -15.59 9.86
N VAL A 214 -2.25 -15.25 11.02
CA VAL A 214 -2.74 -15.70 12.33
C VAL A 214 -4.18 -15.24 12.55
N GLU A 215 -4.48 -13.97 12.27
CA GLU A 215 -5.84 -13.41 12.38
C GLU A 215 -6.83 -14.19 11.50
N HIS A 216 -6.46 -14.44 10.25
CA HIS A 216 -7.31 -15.20 9.32
C HIS A 216 -7.51 -16.66 9.78
N LEU A 217 -6.47 -17.31 10.29
CA LEU A 217 -6.56 -18.68 10.82
C LEU A 217 -7.44 -18.74 12.06
N LEU A 218 -7.30 -17.80 13.00
CA LEU A 218 -8.17 -17.73 14.18
C LEU A 218 -9.63 -17.47 13.79
N SER A 219 -9.88 -16.59 12.82
CA SER A 219 -11.22 -16.36 12.27
C SER A 219 -11.82 -17.66 11.73
N MET A 220 -11.07 -18.39 10.90
CA MET A 220 -11.52 -19.68 10.36
C MET A 220 -11.78 -20.72 11.45
N LEU A 221 -10.88 -20.86 12.43
CA LEU A 221 -11.04 -21.81 13.52
C LEU A 221 -12.27 -21.51 14.37
N SER A 222 -12.50 -20.22 14.70
CA SER A 222 -13.69 -19.80 15.45
C SER A 222 -14.98 -20.13 14.70
N SER A 223 -15.02 -19.86 13.39
CA SER A 223 -16.18 -20.17 12.56
C SER A 223 -16.39 -21.67 12.38
N ILE A 224 -15.34 -22.49 12.20
CA ILE A 224 -15.46 -23.95 12.09
C ILE A 224 -16.00 -24.54 13.39
N TYR A 225 -15.50 -24.07 14.54
CA TYR A 225 -15.97 -24.51 15.85
C TYR A 225 -17.47 -24.22 16.02
N TYR A 226 -17.91 -23.02 15.65
CA TYR A 226 -19.33 -22.64 15.68
C TYR A 226 -20.20 -23.50 14.75
N VAL A 227 -19.77 -23.74 13.51
CA VAL A 227 -20.51 -24.54 12.52
C VAL A 227 -20.64 -25.99 12.96
N ASN A 228 -19.63 -26.55 13.63
CA ASN A 228 -19.69 -27.91 14.16
C ASN A 228 -20.66 -28.03 15.34
N ALA A 229 -20.82 -26.98 16.14
CA ALA A 229 -21.81 -26.93 17.21
C ALA A 229 -23.24 -26.71 16.67
N CYS A 230 -23.40 -25.88 15.63
CA CYS A 230 -24.69 -25.52 15.03
C CYS A 230 -24.66 -25.68 13.49
N PRO A 231 -24.78 -26.91 12.96
CA PRO A 231 -24.73 -27.14 11.52
C PRO A 231 -26.05 -26.77 10.83
N VAL A 232 -25.96 -26.01 9.72
CA VAL A 232 -27.12 -25.70 8.86
C VAL A 232 -27.43 -26.87 7.93
N LEU A 233 -26.40 -27.57 7.42
CA LEU A 233 -26.54 -28.83 6.68
C LEU A 233 -25.94 -29.97 7.53
N PRO A 234 -26.78 -30.87 8.09
CA PRO A 234 -26.32 -32.04 8.82
C PRO A 234 -25.37 -32.90 7.96
N ASN A 235 -24.31 -33.43 8.57
CA ASN A 235 -23.29 -34.29 7.93
C ASN A 235 -22.47 -33.64 6.78
N ARG A 236 -22.57 -32.32 6.57
CA ARG A 236 -21.76 -31.57 5.59
C ARG A 236 -21.16 -30.30 6.22
N PRO A 237 -20.08 -30.45 7.02
CA PRO A 237 -19.51 -29.32 7.78
C PRO A 237 -18.88 -28.25 6.87
N ILE A 238 -18.25 -28.65 5.76
CA ILE A 238 -17.62 -27.72 4.82
C ILE A 238 -18.69 -26.90 4.08
N ASP A 239 -19.75 -27.55 3.59
CA ASP A 239 -20.83 -26.83 2.90
C ASP A 239 -21.59 -25.92 3.87
N SER A 240 -21.84 -26.37 5.10
CA SER A 240 -22.41 -25.52 6.16
C SER A 240 -21.56 -24.27 6.43
N TYR A 241 -20.24 -24.44 6.49
CA TYR A 241 -19.31 -23.33 6.65
C TYR A 241 -19.39 -22.34 5.48
N LEU A 242 -19.40 -22.82 4.24
CA LEU A 242 -19.45 -21.97 3.05
C LEU A 242 -20.79 -21.22 2.95
N VAL A 243 -21.91 -21.89 3.21
CA VAL A 243 -23.24 -21.26 3.20
C VAL A 243 -23.34 -20.16 4.25
N LEU A 244 -22.87 -20.42 5.48
CA LEU A 244 -22.95 -19.45 6.58
C LEU A 244 -22.07 -18.22 6.34
N ASN A 245 -20.84 -18.39 5.87
CA ASN A 245 -19.91 -17.26 5.64
C ASN A 245 -20.33 -16.38 4.45
N PHE A 246 -21.08 -16.92 3.50
CA PHE A 246 -21.51 -16.21 2.29
C PHE A 246 -23.03 -16.16 2.16
N SER A 247 -23.75 -16.17 3.28
CA SER A 247 -25.22 -16.23 3.33
C SER A 247 -25.88 -15.08 2.54
N MET A 248 -25.32 -13.87 2.62
CA MET A 248 -25.79 -12.71 1.85
C MET A 248 -25.67 -12.89 0.34
N PHE A 249 -24.65 -13.62 -0.12
CA PHE A 249 -24.44 -13.90 -1.54
C PHE A 249 -25.37 -15.02 -2.03
N PHE A 250 -25.51 -16.09 -1.23
CA PHE A 250 -26.41 -17.21 -1.53
C PHE A 250 -27.91 -16.90 -1.36
N HIS A 251 -28.25 -15.70 -0.91
CA HIS A 251 -29.64 -15.22 -0.95
C HIS A 251 -30.15 -15.01 -2.39
N PHE A 252 -29.26 -14.61 -3.32
CA PHE A 252 -29.63 -14.35 -4.72
C PHE A 252 -29.31 -15.48 -5.68
N VAL A 253 -28.43 -16.40 -5.28
CA VAL A 253 -27.93 -17.49 -6.12
C VAL A 253 -27.98 -18.77 -5.33
N ASP A 254 -28.53 -19.83 -5.92
CA ASP A 254 -28.57 -21.14 -5.29
C ASP A 254 -27.17 -21.65 -4.93
N TYR A 255 -27.07 -22.27 -3.76
CA TYR A 255 -25.81 -22.80 -3.28
C TYR A 255 -25.26 -23.88 -4.21
N ASN A 256 -23.99 -23.71 -4.58
CA ASN A 256 -23.19 -24.72 -5.25
C ASN A 256 -21.80 -24.75 -4.58
N SER A 257 -21.29 -25.94 -4.25
CA SER A 257 -19.98 -26.09 -3.60
C SER A 257 -18.85 -25.43 -4.39
N PHE A 258 -18.91 -25.45 -5.74
CA PHE A 258 -17.95 -24.72 -6.56
C PHE A 258 -18.00 -23.20 -6.32
N LEU A 259 -19.20 -22.63 -6.26
CA LEU A 259 -19.40 -21.20 -6.05
C LEU A 259 -19.01 -20.77 -4.63
N GLY A 260 -19.24 -21.64 -3.63
CA GLY A 260 -18.74 -21.45 -2.27
C GLY A 260 -17.20 -21.42 -2.21
N ILE A 261 -16.52 -22.33 -2.92
CA ILE A 261 -15.06 -22.33 -3.01
C ILE A 261 -14.55 -21.05 -3.69
N VAL A 262 -15.18 -20.63 -4.79
CA VAL A 262 -14.84 -19.37 -5.48
C VAL A 262 -15.03 -18.17 -4.54
N GLY A 263 -16.16 -18.10 -3.83
CA GLY A 263 -16.41 -17.07 -2.82
C GLY A 263 -15.34 -17.04 -1.73
N LYS A 264 -14.90 -18.21 -1.26
CA LYS A 264 -13.80 -18.32 -0.29
C LYS A 264 -12.48 -17.80 -0.84
N VAL A 265 -12.13 -18.12 -2.09
CA VAL A 265 -10.91 -17.59 -2.74
C VAL A 265 -10.98 -16.07 -2.85
N VAL A 266 -12.12 -15.52 -3.29
CA VAL A 266 -12.32 -14.06 -3.39
C VAL A 266 -12.19 -13.40 -2.02
N ASN A 267 -12.76 -13.99 -0.97
CA ASN A 267 -12.64 -13.49 0.40
C ASN A 267 -11.17 -13.48 0.88
N VAL A 268 -10.40 -14.55 0.62
CA VAL A 268 -8.97 -14.60 0.98
C VAL A 268 -8.18 -13.51 0.25
N LEU A 269 -8.44 -13.32 -1.05
CA LEU A 269 -7.83 -12.24 -1.83
C LEU A 269 -8.22 -10.86 -1.28
N ALA A 270 -9.48 -10.67 -0.88
CA ALA A 270 -9.99 -9.43 -0.31
C ALA A 270 -9.34 -9.10 1.05
N THR A 271 -9.29 -10.07 1.97
CA THR A 271 -8.62 -9.90 3.27
C THR A 271 -7.15 -9.55 3.09
N PHE A 272 -6.48 -10.20 2.13
CA PHE A 272 -5.09 -9.87 1.84
C PHE A 272 -4.94 -8.47 1.25
N ALA A 273 -5.82 -8.08 0.32
CA ALA A 273 -5.80 -6.75 -0.30
C ALA A 273 -5.93 -5.62 0.73
N TRP A 274 -6.73 -5.82 1.77
CA TRP A 274 -6.79 -4.91 2.91
C TRP A 274 -5.43 -4.79 3.60
N SER A 275 -4.88 -5.90 4.07
CA SER A 275 -3.60 -5.90 4.79
C SER A 275 -2.45 -5.35 3.93
N PHE A 276 -2.45 -5.65 2.63
CA PHE A 276 -1.47 -5.15 1.68
C PHE A 276 -1.53 -3.63 1.52
N ASN A 277 -2.73 -3.05 1.47
CA ASN A 277 -2.92 -1.60 1.37
C ASN A 277 -2.13 -0.87 2.48
N ASP A 278 -2.31 -1.32 3.72
CA ASP A 278 -1.62 -0.76 4.89
C ASP A 278 -0.10 -0.95 4.80
N ILE A 279 0.35 -2.16 4.45
CA ILE A 279 1.79 -2.48 4.34
C ILE A 279 2.46 -1.63 3.26
N PHE A 280 1.80 -1.43 2.12
CA PHE A 280 2.33 -0.62 1.03
C PHE A 280 2.51 0.83 1.45
N VAL A 281 1.49 1.44 2.06
CA VAL A 281 1.58 2.82 2.56
C VAL A 281 2.67 2.93 3.63
N MET A 282 2.78 1.97 4.57
CA MET A 282 3.88 1.94 5.54
C MET A 282 5.25 1.91 4.87
N ALA A 283 5.45 1.06 3.87
CA ALA A 283 6.74 0.89 3.19
C ALA A 283 7.16 2.16 2.45
N VAL A 284 6.23 2.82 1.76
CA VAL A 284 6.49 4.10 1.07
C VAL A 284 6.79 5.21 2.09
N SER A 285 5.99 5.33 3.16
CA SER A 285 6.20 6.31 4.22
C SER A 285 7.57 6.17 4.90
N VAL A 286 7.96 4.94 5.28
CA VAL A 286 9.27 4.67 5.88
C VAL A 286 10.41 4.99 4.91
N SER A 287 10.25 4.65 3.64
CA SER A 287 11.27 4.93 2.61
C SER A 287 11.48 6.43 2.42
N LEU A 288 10.40 7.20 2.37
CA LEU A 288 10.48 8.65 2.20
C LEU A 288 11.10 9.32 3.43
N ALA A 289 10.65 8.93 4.63
CA ALA A 289 11.24 9.39 5.88
C ALA A 289 12.73 9.04 6.00
N ALA A 290 13.15 7.86 5.52
CA ALA A 290 14.54 7.45 5.50
C ALA A 290 15.42 8.34 4.61
N ARG A 291 14.90 8.88 3.50
CA ARG A 291 15.65 9.80 2.63
C ARG A 291 15.80 11.19 3.23
N PHE A 292 14.78 11.72 3.90
CA PHE A 292 14.94 12.91 4.74
C PHE A 292 15.96 12.68 5.86
N ARG A 293 15.87 11.53 6.54
CA ARG A 293 16.81 11.15 7.59
C ARG A 293 18.25 11.07 7.09
N GLN A 294 18.48 10.51 5.90
CA GLN A 294 19.81 10.44 5.27
C GLN A 294 20.42 11.84 5.09
N LEU A 295 19.64 12.82 4.61
CA LEU A 295 20.10 14.20 4.50
C LEU A 295 20.33 14.84 5.88
N ASN A 296 19.41 14.62 6.83
CA ASN A 296 19.49 15.13 8.19
C ASN A 296 20.74 14.63 8.93
N ASP A 297 21.03 13.33 8.83
CA ASP A 297 22.17 12.74 9.51
C ASP A 297 23.50 13.22 8.90
N ASN A 298 23.52 13.50 7.58
CA ASN A 298 24.66 14.18 6.94
C ASN A 298 24.85 15.60 7.50
N MET A 299 23.77 16.40 7.55
CA MET A 299 23.83 17.76 8.09
C MET A 299 24.24 17.79 9.56
N LEU A 300 23.75 16.84 10.36
CA LEU A 300 24.06 16.75 11.79
C LEU A 300 25.54 16.50 12.06
N ARG A 301 26.21 15.70 11.21
CA ARG A 301 27.65 15.43 11.33
C ARG A 301 28.50 16.67 11.10
N GLU A 302 28.11 17.48 10.12
CA GLU A 302 28.84 18.69 9.73
C GLU A 302 28.43 19.94 10.54
N ALA A 303 27.32 19.89 11.29
CA ALA A 303 26.73 21.08 11.91
C ALA A 303 27.67 21.85 12.86
N ARG A 304 28.59 21.16 13.54
CA ARG A 304 29.55 21.78 14.49
C ARG A 304 30.92 22.07 13.88
N LEU A 305 31.13 21.70 12.62
CA LEU A 305 32.40 21.88 11.92
C LEU A 305 32.38 23.18 11.11
N PRO A 306 33.55 23.66 10.63
CA PRO A 306 33.61 24.79 9.71
C PRO A 306 32.85 24.45 8.41
N THR A 307 31.66 25.01 8.23
CA THR A 307 30.81 24.78 7.05
C THR A 307 30.90 25.93 6.07
N SER A 308 30.90 25.61 4.77
CA SER A 308 30.91 26.61 3.69
C SER A 308 29.48 26.98 3.26
N VAL A 309 29.34 28.11 2.57
CA VAL A 309 28.05 28.52 1.97
C VAL A 309 27.61 27.50 0.91
N ASP A 310 28.53 27.04 0.07
CA ASP A 310 28.24 26.05 -0.98
C ASP A 310 27.69 24.74 -0.42
N TYR A 311 28.18 24.30 0.74
CA TYR A 311 27.66 23.12 1.42
C TYR A 311 26.16 23.27 1.77
N TRP A 312 25.77 24.41 2.34
CA TRP A 312 24.37 24.69 2.69
C TRP A 312 23.48 24.87 1.47
N ILE A 313 24.01 25.44 0.37
CA ILE A 313 23.33 25.49 -0.93
C ILE A 313 23.00 24.08 -1.42
N GLN A 314 23.98 23.17 -1.42
CA GLN A 314 23.77 21.78 -1.84
C GLN A 314 22.76 21.05 -0.93
N CYS A 315 22.85 21.22 0.39
CA CYS A 315 21.89 20.63 1.32
C CYS A 315 20.46 21.13 1.05
N ARG A 316 20.30 22.43 0.77
CA ARG A 316 19.00 23.03 0.44
C ARG A 316 18.44 22.52 -0.90
N ILE A 317 19.28 22.36 -1.92
CA ILE A 317 18.89 21.77 -3.21
C ILE A 317 18.39 20.34 -3.00
N ASN A 318 19.15 19.53 -2.26
CA ASN A 318 18.77 18.15 -1.93
C ASN A 318 17.47 18.09 -1.14
N PHE A 319 17.28 18.98 -0.16
CA PHE A 319 16.03 19.09 0.59
C PHE A 319 14.84 19.42 -0.31
N ARG A 320 14.98 20.39 -1.24
CA ARG A 320 13.92 20.71 -2.20
C ARG A 320 13.59 19.54 -3.12
N ASN A 321 14.59 18.79 -3.57
CA ASN A 321 14.38 17.61 -4.40
C ASN A 321 13.63 16.52 -3.63
N LEU A 322 13.91 16.34 -2.34
CA LEU A 322 13.13 15.45 -1.47
C LEU A 322 11.69 15.95 -1.26
N CYS A 323 11.47 17.25 -1.10
CA CYS A 323 10.12 17.82 -1.00
C CYS A 323 9.31 17.61 -2.29
N LYS A 324 9.96 17.82 -3.45
CA LYS A 324 9.35 17.52 -4.76
C LYS A 324 9.02 16.04 -4.90
N LEU A 325 9.94 15.15 -4.51
CA LEU A 325 9.71 13.71 -4.53
C LEU A 325 8.53 13.32 -3.63
N CYS A 326 8.45 13.87 -2.42
CA CYS A 326 7.31 13.68 -1.52
C CYS A 326 6.00 14.05 -2.21
N ASN A 327 5.94 15.18 -2.92
CA ASN A 327 4.74 15.58 -3.65
C ASN A 327 4.40 14.65 -4.82
N VAL A 328 5.40 14.19 -5.59
CA VAL A 328 5.18 13.23 -6.69
C VAL A 328 4.62 11.91 -6.16
N VAL A 329 5.17 11.43 -5.04
CA VAL A 329 4.72 10.21 -4.38
C VAL A 329 3.32 10.40 -3.81
N ASP A 330 3.07 11.50 -3.09
CA ASP A 330 1.76 11.85 -2.53
C ASP A 330 0.68 11.93 -3.61
N ASP A 331 0.93 12.64 -4.71
CA ASP A 331 -0.03 12.73 -5.82
C ASP A 331 -0.30 11.35 -6.46
N ALA A 332 0.66 10.42 -6.42
CA ALA A 332 0.47 9.07 -6.93
C ALA A 332 -0.32 8.14 -5.98
N ILE A 333 -0.10 8.25 -4.66
CA ILE A 333 -0.68 7.33 -3.66
C ILE A 333 -1.82 7.93 -2.82
N SER A 334 -2.13 9.22 -2.96
CA SER A 334 -3.08 9.93 -2.08
C SER A 334 -4.47 9.31 -1.97
N VAL A 335 -4.97 8.68 -3.05
CA VAL A 335 -6.25 7.92 -3.03
C VAL A 335 -6.11 6.64 -2.19
N ILE A 336 -5.00 5.93 -2.35
CA ILE A 336 -4.68 4.70 -1.61
C ILE A 336 -4.55 5.04 -0.12
N THR A 337 -3.85 6.13 0.19
CA THR A 337 -3.73 6.67 1.56
C THR A 337 -5.08 7.02 2.14
N LEU A 338 -5.98 7.69 1.39
CA LEU A 338 -7.32 7.98 1.87
C LEU A 338 -8.10 6.70 2.20
N LEU A 339 -8.17 5.75 1.26
CA LEU A 339 -8.87 4.47 1.45
C LEU A 339 -8.30 3.70 2.65
N CYS A 340 -6.98 3.70 2.81
CA CYS A 340 -6.29 3.06 3.93
C CYS A 340 -6.72 3.61 5.29
N PHE A 341 -6.64 4.93 5.49
CA PHE A 341 -7.02 5.55 6.78
C PHE A 341 -8.53 5.52 7.02
N SER A 342 -9.36 5.77 6.00
CA SER A 342 -10.82 5.73 6.13
C SER A 342 -11.33 4.33 6.47
N ASN A 343 -10.82 3.29 5.81
CA ASN A 343 -11.20 1.91 6.12
C ASN A 343 -10.79 1.52 7.54
N ASN A 344 -9.53 1.77 7.91
CA ASN A 344 -9.04 1.39 9.23
C ASN A 344 -9.83 2.11 10.33
N LEU A 345 -10.17 3.40 10.14
CA LEU A 345 -11.03 4.14 11.07
C LEU A 345 -12.41 3.49 11.20
N TYR A 346 -13.07 3.17 10.08
CA TYR A 346 -14.40 2.53 10.08
C TYR A 346 -14.38 1.21 10.86
N PHE A 347 -13.44 0.31 10.55
CA PHE A 347 -13.39 -1.01 11.19
C PHE A 347 -12.90 -0.95 12.64
N ILE A 348 -12.07 0.02 13.02
CA ILE A 348 -11.73 0.26 14.42
C ILE A 348 -12.98 0.66 15.20
N CYS A 349 -13.71 1.67 14.74
CA CYS A 349 -14.95 2.11 15.40
C CYS A 349 -15.97 0.97 15.46
N GLY A 350 -16.18 0.24 14.36
CA GLY A 350 -17.11 -0.89 14.33
C GLY A 350 -16.73 -2.03 15.28
N LYS A 351 -15.44 -2.39 15.36
CA LYS A 351 -14.98 -3.40 16.33
C LYS A 351 -15.07 -2.89 17.76
N ILE A 352 -14.75 -1.63 18.06
CA ILE A 352 -14.89 -1.12 19.44
C ILE A 352 -16.37 -1.12 19.86
N LEU A 353 -17.29 -0.72 18.99
CA LEU A 353 -18.73 -0.84 19.26
C LEU A 353 -19.14 -2.30 19.57
N LYS A 354 -18.69 -3.25 18.74
CA LYS A 354 -18.92 -4.69 18.98
C LYS A 354 -18.22 -5.20 20.23
N SER A 355 -17.20 -4.52 20.77
CA SER A 355 -16.51 -4.94 22.00
C SER A 355 -17.41 -4.85 23.23
N LEU A 356 -18.46 -4.00 23.17
CA LEU A 356 -19.42 -3.79 24.25
C LEU A 356 -20.44 -4.92 24.38
N GLN A 357 -20.66 -5.67 23.31
CA GLN A 357 -21.64 -6.77 23.27
C GLN A 357 -21.05 -8.07 23.79
N LYS A 358 -21.85 -8.85 24.53
CA LYS A 358 -21.47 -10.21 24.94
C LYS A 358 -21.15 -11.09 23.73
N LYS A 359 -20.10 -11.90 23.83
CA LYS A 359 -19.68 -12.84 22.77
C LYS A 359 -20.19 -14.24 23.09
N PRO A 360 -20.53 -15.05 22.08
CA PRO A 360 -21.22 -16.33 22.28
C PRO A 360 -20.33 -17.41 22.91
N SER A 361 -19.00 -17.32 22.76
CA SER A 361 -18.04 -18.36 23.15
C SER A 361 -16.69 -17.75 23.57
N ALA A 362 -15.93 -18.50 24.37
CA ALA A 362 -14.55 -18.15 24.73
C ALA A 362 -13.64 -18.03 23.49
N SER A 363 -13.81 -18.90 22.49
CA SER A 363 -13.02 -18.85 21.24
C SER A 363 -13.32 -17.59 20.42
N HIS A 364 -14.60 -17.22 20.33
CA HIS A 364 -15.02 -15.97 19.67
C HIS A 364 -14.50 -14.74 20.41
N THR A 365 -14.44 -14.80 21.74
CA THR A 365 -13.90 -13.72 22.59
C THR A 365 -12.40 -13.55 22.35
N ALA A 366 -11.63 -14.63 22.36
CA ALA A 366 -10.19 -14.60 22.10
C ALA A 366 -9.86 -14.10 20.69
N TYR A 367 -10.57 -14.60 19.66
CA TYR A 367 -10.44 -14.11 18.29
C TYR A 367 -10.73 -12.61 18.19
N PHE A 368 -11.83 -12.18 18.80
CA PHE A 368 -12.27 -10.79 18.74
C PHE A 368 -11.22 -9.82 19.31
N TRP A 369 -10.71 -10.10 20.52
CA TRP A 369 -9.71 -9.23 21.16
C TRP A 369 -8.37 -9.24 20.43
N PHE A 370 -7.94 -10.40 19.92
CA PHE A 370 -6.74 -10.48 19.09
C PHE A 370 -6.90 -9.64 17.80
N SER A 371 -8.03 -9.79 17.10
CA SER A 371 -8.33 -9.08 15.86
C SER A 371 -8.42 -7.55 16.08
N LEU A 372 -9.08 -7.11 17.16
CA LEU A 372 -9.14 -5.70 17.55
C LEU A 372 -7.76 -5.14 17.90
N GLY A 373 -7.00 -5.82 18.76
CA GLY A 373 -5.66 -5.39 19.15
C GLY A 373 -4.69 -5.31 17.96
N TYR A 374 -4.75 -6.29 17.06
CA TYR A 374 -3.97 -6.30 15.82
C TYR A 374 -4.33 -5.11 14.93
N LEU A 375 -5.62 -4.84 14.69
CA LEU A 375 -6.06 -3.73 13.85
C LEU A 375 -5.66 -2.37 14.44
N LEU A 376 -5.82 -2.17 15.74
CA LEU A 376 -5.40 -0.95 16.45
C LEU A 376 -3.89 -0.74 16.34
N PHE A 377 -3.10 -1.76 16.67
CA PHE A 377 -1.65 -1.68 16.62
C PHE A 377 -1.13 -1.42 15.21
N ARG A 378 -1.68 -2.12 14.21
CA ARG A 378 -1.34 -1.93 12.79
C ARG A 378 -1.64 -0.51 12.33
N SER A 379 -2.82 0.01 12.66
CA SER A 379 -3.23 1.36 12.30
C SER A 379 -2.41 2.45 13.01
N LEU A 380 -2.03 2.20 14.27
CA LEU A 380 -1.12 3.07 15.01
C LEU A 380 0.27 3.10 14.35
N ILE A 381 0.85 1.95 14.00
CA ILE A 381 2.15 1.91 13.30
C ILE A 381 2.07 2.62 11.94
N LEU A 382 1.02 2.36 11.16
CA LEU A 382 0.78 3.02 9.87
C LEU A 382 0.77 4.54 10.03
N SER A 383 0.03 5.03 11.02
CA SER A 383 -0.12 6.46 11.27
C SER A 383 1.19 7.10 11.74
N LEU A 384 1.96 6.42 12.61
CA LEU A 384 3.28 6.86 13.04
C LEU A 384 4.30 6.90 11.90
N TYR A 385 4.35 5.87 11.03
CA TYR A 385 5.24 5.89 9.88
C TYR A 385 4.89 6.98 8.88
N SER A 386 3.59 7.19 8.62
CA SER A 386 3.15 8.26 7.72
C SER A 386 3.47 9.65 8.28
N ALA A 387 3.27 9.84 9.59
CA ALA A 387 3.63 11.08 10.28
C ALA A 387 5.15 11.31 10.35
N SER A 388 5.96 10.25 10.36
CA SER A 388 7.42 10.36 10.43
C SER A 388 8.04 11.07 9.23
N VAL A 389 7.36 11.10 8.07
CA VAL A 389 7.77 11.88 6.90
C VAL A 389 7.80 13.38 7.25
N ASN A 390 6.73 13.86 7.89
CA ASN A 390 6.63 15.24 8.33
C ASN A 390 7.66 15.56 9.42
N ASP A 391 7.84 14.66 10.39
CA ASP A 391 8.82 14.85 11.46
C ASP A 391 10.25 14.98 10.91
N GLU A 392 10.66 14.08 10.02
CA GLU A 392 12.00 14.11 9.42
C GLU A 392 12.18 15.31 8.48
N SER A 393 11.12 15.79 7.81
CA SER A 393 11.21 17.02 7.02
C SER A 393 11.45 18.28 7.87
N LYS A 394 11.01 18.28 9.14
CA LYS A 394 11.15 19.41 10.07
C LYS A 394 12.38 19.30 10.98
N ARG A 395 13.01 18.13 11.04
CA ARG A 395 14.25 17.89 11.80
C ARG A 395 15.41 18.84 11.47
N PRO A 396 15.62 19.35 10.23
CA PRO A 396 16.68 20.32 9.95
C PRO A 396 16.66 21.55 10.88
N LEU A 397 15.48 22.02 11.32
CA LEU A 397 15.36 23.18 12.21
C LEU A 397 16.12 22.99 13.53
N ARG A 398 16.14 21.77 14.06
CA ARG A 398 16.92 21.45 15.27
C ARG A 398 18.42 21.38 14.99
N ILE A 399 18.80 21.00 13.78
CA ILE A 399 20.20 20.91 13.35
C ILE A 399 20.78 22.31 13.15
N PHE A 400 20.02 23.24 12.57
CA PHE A 400 20.46 24.62 12.35
C PHE A 400 20.80 25.32 13.67
N GLN A 401 20.12 24.99 14.77
CA GLN A 401 20.42 25.52 16.11
C GLN A 401 21.79 25.08 16.66
N LEU A 402 22.39 24.02 16.10
CA LEU A 402 23.71 23.52 16.51
C LEU A 402 24.86 24.23 15.78
N VAL A 403 24.57 25.00 14.73
CA VAL A 403 25.59 25.65 13.91
C VAL A 403 26.16 26.87 14.65
N PRO A 404 27.49 26.94 14.87
CA PRO A 404 28.11 28.10 15.50
C PRO A 404 27.84 29.39 14.74
N ARG A 405 27.67 30.52 15.45
CA ARG A 405 27.38 31.84 14.84
C ARG A 405 28.41 32.26 13.79
N GLN A 406 29.66 31.84 13.96
CA GLN A 406 30.77 32.14 13.02
C GLN A 406 30.55 31.52 11.63
N TYR A 407 29.81 30.41 11.54
CA TYR A 407 29.50 29.71 10.30
C TYR A 407 28.05 29.92 9.84
N TRP A 408 27.32 30.83 10.50
CA TRP A 408 25.95 31.16 10.14
C TRP A 408 25.90 32.03 8.88
N SER A 409 25.53 31.42 7.76
CA SER A 409 25.42 32.10 6.47
C SER A 409 24.00 32.59 6.15
N THR A 410 23.89 33.51 5.20
CA THR A 410 22.59 33.97 4.65
C THR A 410 21.82 32.82 4.01
N GLU A 411 22.49 31.87 3.38
CA GLU A 411 21.88 30.67 2.80
C GLU A 411 21.30 29.74 3.87
N LEU A 412 21.98 29.58 5.01
CA LEU A 412 21.45 28.81 6.13
C LEU A 412 20.17 29.46 6.70
N LYS A 413 20.13 30.80 6.77
CA LYS A 413 18.90 31.53 7.15
C LYS A 413 17.76 31.27 6.16
N ARG A 414 18.01 31.40 4.84
CA ARG A 414 17.02 31.10 3.79
C ARG A 414 16.52 29.66 3.88
N PHE A 415 17.42 28.71 4.12
CA PHE A 415 17.06 27.31 4.26
C PHE A 415 16.19 27.08 5.51
N SER A 416 16.52 27.70 6.65
CA SER A 416 15.70 27.65 7.86
C SER A 416 14.29 28.18 7.65
N GLU A 417 14.14 29.34 7.02
CA GLU A 417 12.85 29.94 6.69
C GLU A 417 12.03 29.03 5.77
N GLU A 418 12.67 28.43 4.76
CA GLU A 418 12.04 27.50 3.83
C GLU A 418 11.52 26.25 4.55
N VAL A 419 12.34 25.61 5.39
CA VAL A 419 11.92 24.44 6.19
C VAL A 419 10.80 24.81 7.16
N HIS A 420 10.78 26.04 7.69
CA HIS A 420 9.72 26.49 8.59
C HIS A 420 8.37 26.57 7.85
N MET A 421 8.36 27.18 6.66
CA MET A 421 7.15 27.45 5.88
C MET A 421 6.62 26.21 5.15
N ASP A 422 7.50 25.34 4.63
CA ASP A 422 7.08 24.20 3.82
C ASP A 422 6.36 23.13 4.65
N GLN A 423 5.15 22.74 4.23
CA GLN A 423 4.35 21.70 4.89
C GLN A 423 4.47 20.38 4.14
N VAL A 424 5.57 19.66 4.37
CA VAL A 424 5.84 18.37 3.74
C VAL A 424 5.17 17.26 4.55
N ALA A 425 4.18 16.60 3.96
CA ALA A 425 3.49 15.46 4.56
C ALA A 425 2.77 14.66 3.46
N LEU A 426 2.53 13.37 3.71
CA LEU A 426 1.59 12.59 2.92
C LEU A 426 0.15 13.00 3.25
N THR A 427 -0.74 12.89 2.27
CA THR A 427 -2.12 13.36 2.36
C THR A 427 -3.13 12.32 1.89
N GLY A 428 -4.31 12.32 2.49
CA GLY A 428 -5.47 11.60 1.98
C GLY A 428 -6.23 12.50 1.00
N MET A 429 -5.89 12.44 -0.29
CA MET A 429 -6.44 13.32 -1.33
C MET A 429 -6.45 14.82 -0.97
N LYS A 430 -5.44 15.30 -0.23
CA LYS A 430 -5.35 16.67 0.29
C LYS A 430 -6.48 17.09 1.26
N PHE A 431 -7.36 16.17 1.68
CA PHE A 431 -8.36 16.43 2.73
C PHE A 431 -7.73 16.56 4.11
N PHE A 432 -6.76 15.70 4.41
CA PHE A 432 -5.98 15.76 5.64
C PHE A 432 -4.51 15.47 5.35
N ARG A 433 -3.65 16.05 6.20
CA ARG A 433 -2.21 15.81 6.20
C ARG A 433 -1.86 14.87 7.33
N LEU A 434 -1.04 13.87 7.05
CA LEU A 434 -0.62 12.89 8.04
C LEU A 434 0.51 13.46 8.88
N THR A 435 0.16 14.04 10.02
CA THR A 435 1.09 14.55 11.04
C THR A 435 0.78 13.92 12.39
N ARG A 436 1.74 13.89 13.32
CA ARG A 436 1.50 13.36 14.68
C ARG A 436 0.30 14.00 15.36
N GLY A 437 0.11 15.30 15.17
CA GLY A 437 -1.02 16.03 15.75
C GLY A 437 -2.37 15.49 15.27
N VAL A 438 -2.53 15.26 13.96
CA VAL A 438 -3.77 14.69 13.41
C VAL A 438 -4.01 13.27 13.91
N VAL A 439 -2.96 12.44 13.99
CA VAL A 439 -3.06 11.07 14.50
C VAL A 439 -3.54 11.04 15.95
N ILE A 440 -2.96 11.88 16.81
CA ILE A 440 -3.35 11.98 18.23
C ILE A 440 -4.79 12.51 18.35
N ALA A 441 -5.15 13.51 17.55
CA ALA A 441 -6.51 14.08 17.56
C ALA A 441 -7.56 13.02 17.21
N VAL A 442 -7.35 12.25 16.12
CA VAL A 442 -8.26 11.18 15.72
C VAL A 442 -8.37 10.09 16.80
N ALA A 443 -7.24 9.66 17.39
CA ALA A 443 -7.25 8.70 18.48
C ALA A 443 -8.04 9.21 19.70
N GLY A 444 -7.85 10.47 20.06
CA GLY A 444 -8.63 11.13 21.12
C GLY A 444 -10.12 11.15 20.82
N THR A 445 -10.51 11.50 19.60
CA THR A 445 -11.92 11.51 19.17
C THR A 445 -12.56 10.12 19.23
N ILE A 446 -11.85 9.07 18.80
CA ILE A 446 -12.33 7.69 18.92
C ILE A 446 -12.60 7.37 20.39
N VAL A 447 -11.62 7.58 21.28
CA VAL A 447 -11.78 7.31 22.71
C VAL A 447 -12.94 8.10 23.33
N THR A 448 -13.06 9.39 23.00
CA THR A 448 -14.17 10.23 23.50
C THR A 448 -15.53 9.70 23.05
N TYR A 449 -15.69 9.36 21.77
CA TYR A 449 -16.96 8.85 21.25
C TYR A 449 -17.35 7.53 21.89
N GLU A 450 -16.39 6.63 22.07
CA GLU A 450 -16.63 5.31 22.66
C GLU A 450 -16.95 5.39 24.16
N LEU A 451 -16.30 6.31 24.90
CA LEU A 451 -16.66 6.59 26.29
C LEU A 451 -18.09 7.12 26.42
N ILE A 452 -18.54 7.93 25.47
CA ILE A 452 -19.92 8.42 25.41
C ILE A 452 -20.87 7.26 25.12
N LEU A 453 -20.58 6.41 24.13
CA LEU A 453 -21.40 5.25 23.79
C LEU A 453 -21.53 4.27 24.96
N LEU A 454 -20.45 4.02 25.69
CA LEU A 454 -20.44 3.21 26.91
C LEU A 454 -21.43 3.71 27.97
N GLN A 455 -21.63 5.03 28.08
CA GLN A 455 -22.58 5.61 29.03
C GLN A 455 -24.04 5.38 28.61
N PHE A 456 -24.32 5.28 27.30
CA PHE A 456 -25.65 5.10 26.75
C PHE A 456 -26.05 3.64 26.53
N ASN A 457 -25.09 2.71 26.40
CA ASN A 457 -25.35 1.31 26.11
C ASN A 457 -25.70 0.49 27.37
N LYS A 458 -26.87 0.75 27.97
CA LYS A 458 -27.36 0.11 29.21
C LYS A 458 -28.32 -1.08 29.02
N ALA A 459 -28.54 -1.59 27.80
CA ALA A 459 -29.48 -2.69 27.59
C ALA A 459 -29.08 -3.62 26.45
N ASP A 460 -28.66 -4.84 26.79
CA ASP A 460 -28.46 -5.91 25.82
C ASP A 460 -29.75 -6.74 25.68
N LYS A 461 -30.28 -6.84 24.45
CA LYS A 461 -31.09 -7.98 24.02
C LYS A 461 -30.13 -8.97 23.34
N VAL A 462 -29.92 -10.12 23.96
CA VAL A 462 -29.22 -11.25 23.33
C VAL A 462 -30.28 -12.24 22.85
N ASN A 463 -30.41 -12.40 21.55
CA ASN A 463 -30.99 -13.60 20.96
C ASN A 463 -29.87 -14.55 20.55
N ASP A 464 -30.08 -15.82 20.90
CA ASP A 464 -29.58 -17.04 20.28
C ASP A 464 -28.37 -17.78 20.86
N CYS A 465 -28.61 -19.11 20.95
CA CYS A 465 -27.81 -20.28 21.31
C CYS A 465 -26.54 -20.05 22.12
N TYR A 466 -26.65 -20.28 23.43
CA TYR A 466 -25.52 -20.48 24.32
C TYR A 466 -24.93 -21.88 24.15
N GLU A 467 -23.60 -21.96 24.23
CA GLU A 467 -22.88 -23.21 24.55
C GLU A 467 -23.44 -23.78 25.87
N HIS A 468 -23.65 -25.10 25.93
CA HIS A 468 -23.87 -25.81 27.18
C HIS A 468 -22.54 -26.22 27.81
#